data_AF-A0A1M2VB32-F1
#
_entry.id   AF-A0A1M2VB32-F1
#
_cell.length_a   1.000
_cell.length_b   1.000
_cell.length_c   1.000
_cell.angle_alpha   90.00
_cell.angle_beta   90.00
_cell.angle_gamma   90.00
#
_symmetry.space_group_name_H-M   'P 1'
#
loop_
_entity.id
_entity.type
_entity.pdbx_description
1 polymer ?
#
loop_
_entity_poly.entity_id
_entity_poly.type
_entity_poly.pdbx_seq_one_letter_code
_entity_poly.pdbx_strand_id
1 'polypeptide(L)'
;RHREAPHRLARLWWTPDEGEDFQLLQGCTIKTLGLLRAECVRELSEMVDDLVAEVEDSERRRMHVVDDRVLWLTTAMRHARDRLRNFACTFRDAAMQVREVQRYWLMTRAYLDYYGTYIRLGWRSNPLNTDLMGAFTTDPGVVQNLYEAGIPVWFVRQNASLLESTVVYELTKMEPPRGESVNAGPQHGAVLYRGLVGRKHLEVMAKGGHTYLDISRAPILIVETEGGYAPPLSRKQYCNERTDQARTAEHTTAQRNGVRGPISKRATKRDGRGYHPYRTKGSGRPQVRLGAEKFEEVSHRWMPPALPPWREALDSVDLSHVSPTSRKSWGYWIPEPGLFVRTKTDQRGLKYLMNWLRVRPAWLYMLRVRDANLCSIPPQWWRDFLYGEIARSEGDTETRRSVRVRQVSHVFSKAFQLGDVDVNPAVPPAWFDRRYDHIPENVCGRIIWELSELGFRQELLAMDRILVPMSRQIGDEEMREDFIGRVFPDGALYCVERLPADTGCGLSDDLCFRRVPYLEAFRKVLCRWPRCPPCIHKGPSIATSMSREVIEEKERQMARFYVQRFYEEAGRAPIVPRRFPKVG
;
A
#
# COMPACT_ATOMS: atom_id res chain seq x y z
N ARG A 1 8.68 43.59 17.71
CA ARG A 1 9.36 42.29 17.93
C ARG A 1 9.67 41.73 16.55
N HIS A 2 10.92 41.79 16.10
CA HIS A 2 11.34 41.10 14.88
C HIS A 2 11.05 39.61 15.09
N ARG A 3 10.18 39.02 14.27
CA ARG A 3 10.08 37.56 14.19
C ARG A 3 11.39 37.12 13.57
N GLU A 4 12.32 36.62 14.39
CA GLU A 4 13.47 35.88 13.89
C GLU A 4 12.96 34.84 12.90
N ALA A 5 13.64 34.73 11.75
CA ALA A 5 13.30 33.69 10.80
C ALA A 5 13.34 32.34 11.54
N PRO A 6 12.31 31.49 11.39
CA PRO A 6 12.29 30.21 12.09
C PRO A 6 13.57 29.45 11.77
N HIS A 7 14.18 28.85 12.79
CA HIS A 7 15.40 28.06 12.65
C HIS A 7 15.26 27.06 11.49
N ARG A 8 16.32 26.83 10.70
CA ARG A 8 16.28 25.96 9.51
C ARG A 8 15.71 24.55 9.76
N LEU A 9 15.83 24.06 11.00
CA LEU A 9 15.33 22.75 11.44
C LEU A 9 13.95 22.80 12.13
N ALA A 10 13.31 23.96 12.23
CA ALA A 10 12.04 24.13 12.96
C ALA A 10 10.95 23.17 12.43
N ARG A 11 10.95 22.91 11.12
CA ARG A 11 9.99 22.00 10.48
C ARG A 11 10.09 20.55 10.96
N LEU A 12 11.25 20.13 11.47
CA LEU A 12 11.43 18.79 12.05
C LEU A 12 10.71 18.60 13.38
N TRP A 13 10.28 19.70 14.01
CA TRP A 13 9.55 19.71 15.28
C TRP A 13 8.09 20.16 15.12
N TRP A 14 7.68 20.52 13.90
CA TRP A 14 6.31 20.94 13.60
C TRP A 14 5.30 19.81 13.85
N THR A 15 4.10 20.20 14.29
CA THR A 15 2.95 19.30 14.48
C THR A 15 1.80 19.85 13.65
N PRO A 16 1.24 19.08 12.69
CA PRO A 16 0.14 19.55 11.87
C PRO A 16 -1.13 19.78 12.70
N ASP A 17 -1.89 20.82 12.34
CA ASP A 17 -3.23 21.09 12.86
C ASP A 17 -4.31 20.67 11.84
N GLU A 18 -5.42 20.11 12.31
CA GLU A 18 -6.49 19.59 11.44
C GLU A 18 -7.27 20.71 10.73
N GLY A 19 -7.48 21.85 11.41
CA GLY A 19 -8.25 22.97 10.87
C GLY A 19 -7.42 23.86 9.96
N GLU A 20 -6.13 24.01 10.27
CA GLU A 20 -5.23 24.89 9.53
C GLU A 20 -4.50 24.18 8.40
N ASP A 21 -3.92 23.00 8.64
CA ASP A 21 -2.94 22.38 7.74
C ASP A 21 -3.51 21.26 6.86
N PHE A 22 -4.73 20.79 7.14
CA PHE A 22 -5.33 19.64 6.46
C PHE A 22 -6.56 20.02 5.63
N GLN A 23 -6.60 19.55 4.38
CA GLN A 23 -7.68 19.81 3.45
C GLN A 23 -8.43 18.52 3.09
N LEU A 24 -9.69 18.44 3.51
CA LEU A 24 -10.57 17.33 3.16
C LEU A 24 -10.84 17.30 1.65
N LEU A 25 -10.85 16.08 1.10
CA LEU A 25 -11.27 15.83 -0.27
C LEU A 25 -12.78 16.04 -0.38
N GLN A 26 -13.19 16.72 -1.45
CA GLN A 26 -14.59 16.89 -1.79
C GLN A 26 -15.01 15.99 -2.95
N GLY A 27 -16.25 15.52 -2.91
CA GLY A 27 -16.84 14.70 -3.97
C GLY A 27 -16.55 13.20 -3.86
N CYS A 28 -15.85 12.78 -2.80
CA CYS A 28 -15.46 11.40 -2.54
C CYS A 28 -16.46 10.66 -1.64
N THR A 29 -16.47 9.33 -1.71
CA THR A 29 -17.37 8.48 -0.93
C THR A 29 -17.05 8.49 0.57
N ILE A 30 -15.81 8.78 0.95
CA ILE A 30 -15.38 8.86 2.36
C ILE A 30 -15.01 10.31 2.66
N LYS A 31 -15.67 10.90 3.66
CA LYS A 31 -15.59 12.33 3.99
C LYS A 31 -14.35 12.73 4.79
N THR A 32 -13.72 11.77 5.46
CA THR A 32 -12.59 12.00 6.37
C THR A 32 -11.23 11.96 5.68
N LEU A 33 -11.20 11.67 4.37
CA LEU A 33 -9.98 11.64 3.59
C LEU A 33 -9.61 13.03 3.11
N GLY A 34 -8.33 13.35 3.21
CA GLY A 34 -7.77 14.65 2.83
C GLY A 34 -6.27 14.56 2.54
N LEU A 35 -5.69 15.71 2.25
CA LEU A 35 -4.25 15.92 2.08
C LEU A 35 -3.80 17.07 2.97
N LEU A 36 -2.55 17.05 3.40
CA LEU A 36 -1.95 18.26 3.96
C LEU A 36 -1.82 19.32 2.87
N ARG A 37 -1.91 20.58 3.26
CA ARG A 37 -1.69 21.70 2.36
C ARG A 37 -0.32 21.63 1.70
N ALA A 38 -0.26 21.97 0.42
CA ALA A 38 0.95 21.82 -0.39
C ALA A 38 2.14 22.58 0.18
N GLU A 39 1.91 23.76 0.77
CA GLU A 39 2.95 24.59 1.40
C GLU A 39 3.61 23.86 2.57
N CYS A 40 2.79 23.17 3.40
CA CYS A 40 3.26 22.42 4.55
C CYS A 40 4.13 21.23 4.15
N VAL A 41 3.76 20.55 3.06
CA VAL A 41 4.48 19.39 2.54
C VAL A 41 5.75 19.82 1.80
N ARG A 42 5.73 20.98 1.12
CA ARG A 42 6.87 21.53 0.39
C ARG A 42 8.07 21.77 1.29
N GLU A 43 7.90 22.45 2.43
CA GLU A 43 9.00 22.73 3.36
C GLU A 43 9.67 21.45 3.89
N LEU A 44 8.87 20.45 4.28
CA LEU A 44 9.41 19.14 4.70
C LEU A 44 10.11 18.43 3.55
N SER A 45 9.57 18.56 2.34
CA SER A 45 10.14 17.91 1.17
C SER A 45 11.50 18.47 0.81
N GLU A 46 11.68 19.79 0.86
CA GLU A 46 12.96 20.46 0.59
C GLU A 46 14.04 19.93 1.55
N MET A 47 13.71 19.79 2.85
CA MET A 47 14.64 19.19 3.82
C MET A 47 15.00 17.73 3.50
N VAL A 48 14.03 16.94 3.00
CA VAL A 48 14.28 15.55 2.58
C VAL A 48 15.18 15.53 1.35
N ASP A 49 14.91 16.37 0.35
CA ASP A 49 15.69 16.45 -0.89
C ASP A 49 17.15 16.86 -0.60
N ASP A 50 17.37 17.83 0.28
CA ASP A 50 18.71 18.26 0.72
C ASP A 50 19.50 17.13 1.38
N LEU A 51 18.88 16.43 2.35
CA LEU A 51 19.56 15.35 3.07
C LEU A 51 19.84 14.14 2.17
N VAL A 52 18.90 13.84 1.27
CA VAL A 52 19.07 12.82 0.24
C VAL A 52 20.27 13.13 -0.66
N ALA A 53 20.41 14.38 -1.11
CA ALA A 53 21.54 14.79 -1.95
C ALA A 53 22.88 14.66 -1.21
N GLU A 54 22.89 14.96 0.10
CA GLU A 54 24.07 14.78 0.96
C GLU A 54 24.47 13.30 1.12
N VAL A 55 23.50 12.39 1.29
CA VAL A 55 23.75 10.93 1.30
C VAL A 55 24.38 10.48 -0.02
N GLU A 56 23.79 10.86 -1.14
CA GLU A 56 24.27 10.46 -2.48
C GLU A 56 25.66 11.02 -2.81
N ASP A 57 25.96 12.25 -2.39
CA ASP A 57 27.29 12.84 -2.56
C ASP A 57 28.33 12.12 -1.69
N SER A 58 27.95 11.75 -0.46
CA SER A 58 28.80 10.99 0.45
C SER A 58 29.10 9.58 -0.05
N GLU A 59 28.12 8.90 -0.64
CA GLU A 59 28.28 7.63 -1.36
C GLU A 59 29.26 7.76 -2.53
N ARG A 60 29.05 8.77 -3.39
CA ARG A 60 29.88 9.02 -4.57
C ARG A 60 31.34 9.26 -4.21
N ARG A 61 31.59 10.03 -3.15
CA ARG A 61 32.94 10.32 -2.67
C ARG A 61 33.56 9.17 -1.87
N ARG A 62 32.83 8.05 -1.68
CA ARG A 62 33.21 6.93 -0.80
C ARG A 62 33.64 7.40 0.59
N MET A 63 33.03 8.49 1.07
CA MET A 63 33.43 9.17 2.30
C MET A 63 33.05 8.36 3.54
N HIS A 64 32.08 7.46 3.41
CA HIS A 64 31.62 6.56 4.45
C HIS A 64 31.53 5.12 3.92
N VAL A 65 31.65 4.15 4.83
CA VAL A 65 31.04 2.83 4.60
C VAL A 65 29.54 3.08 4.64
N VAL A 66 28.92 3.24 3.48
CA VAL A 66 27.46 3.38 3.43
C VAL A 66 26.87 2.03 3.76
N ASP A 67 26.43 1.95 5.00
CA ASP A 67 25.72 0.82 5.55
C ASP A 67 24.32 0.75 4.93
N ASP A 68 23.86 -0.47 4.66
CA ASP A 68 22.51 -0.75 4.14
C ASP A 68 21.41 -0.03 4.94
N ARG A 69 21.66 0.27 6.23
CA ARG A 69 20.77 1.06 7.09
C ARG A 69 20.55 2.49 6.62
N VAL A 70 21.57 3.19 6.11
CA VAL A 70 21.40 4.57 5.59
C VAL A 70 20.59 4.56 4.32
N LEU A 71 20.86 3.60 3.44
CA LEU A 71 20.11 3.44 2.21
C LEU A 71 18.63 3.15 2.52
N TRP A 72 18.37 2.22 3.45
CA TRP A 72 17.01 1.94 3.91
C TRP A 72 16.33 3.18 4.53
N LEU A 73 17.00 3.89 5.44
CA LEU A 73 16.44 5.10 6.07
C LEU A 73 16.09 6.17 5.02
N THR A 74 16.96 6.33 4.02
CA THR A 74 16.76 7.28 2.92
C THR A 74 15.58 6.89 2.05
N THR A 75 15.47 5.60 1.68
CA THR A 75 14.32 5.05 0.94
C THR A 75 13.02 5.22 1.73
N ALA A 76 13.02 4.87 3.01
CA ALA A 76 11.85 4.99 3.87
C ALA A 76 11.41 6.44 4.07
N MET A 77 12.37 7.36 4.20
CA MET A 77 12.12 8.80 4.25
C MET A 77 11.45 9.32 2.98
N ARG A 78 11.97 8.94 1.80
CA ARG A 78 11.37 9.29 0.49
C ARG A 78 9.95 8.75 0.39
N HIS A 79 9.73 7.47 0.70
CA HIS A 79 8.40 6.86 0.70
C HIS A 79 7.41 7.57 1.63
N ALA A 80 7.83 7.95 2.84
CA ALA A 80 6.99 8.68 3.78
C ALA A 80 6.63 10.07 3.26
N ARG A 81 7.58 10.79 2.66
CA ARG A 81 7.34 12.09 2.01
C ARG A 81 6.38 11.95 0.81
N ASP A 82 6.57 10.95 -0.03
CA ASP A 82 5.76 10.77 -1.24
C ASP A 82 4.30 10.42 -0.89
N ARG A 83 4.09 9.71 0.23
CA ARG A 83 2.76 9.53 0.83
C ARG A 83 2.11 10.85 1.22
N LEU A 84 2.84 11.77 1.87
CA LEU A 84 2.31 13.09 2.22
C LEU A 84 1.92 13.92 0.99
N ARG A 85 2.65 13.77 -0.12
CA ARG A 85 2.40 14.51 -1.37
C ARG A 85 1.18 13.98 -2.11
N ASN A 86 1.09 12.66 -2.26
CA ASN A 86 0.28 12.05 -3.31
C ASN A 86 -0.84 11.16 -2.78
N PHE A 87 -0.89 10.90 -1.48
CA PHE A 87 -1.80 9.90 -0.92
C PHE A 87 -2.80 10.50 0.07
N ALA A 88 -4.06 10.55 -0.35
CA ALA A 88 -5.14 10.98 0.52
C ALA A 88 -5.36 9.97 1.65
N CYS A 89 -5.36 10.45 2.89
CA CYS A 89 -5.51 9.64 4.10
C CYS A 89 -6.35 10.41 5.14
N THR A 90 -6.59 9.83 6.31
CA THR A 90 -7.23 10.55 7.43
C THR A 90 -6.26 11.56 8.02
N PHE A 91 -6.76 12.60 8.72
CA PHE A 91 -5.87 13.56 9.38
C PHE A 91 -4.90 12.88 10.36
N ARG A 92 -5.40 11.92 11.14
CA ARG A 92 -4.56 11.11 12.06
C ARG A 92 -3.41 10.45 11.32
N ASP A 93 -3.70 9.85 10.19
CA ASP A 93 -2.70 9.17 9.36
C ASP A 93 -1.72 10.17 8.74
N ALA A 94 -2.19 11.31 8.25
CA ALA A 94 -1.34 12.39 7.76
C ALA A 94 -0.38 12.90 8.86
N ALA A 95 -0.87 13.10 10.08
CA ALA A 95 -0.06 13.51 11.22
C ALA A 95 1.01 12.45 11.56
N MET A 96 0.66 11.17 11.51
CA MET A 96 1.62 10.08 11.68
C MET A 96 2.69 10.06 10.57
N GLN A 97 2.29 10.27 9.32
CA GLN A 97 3.23 10.34 8.20
C GLN A 97 4.20 11.51 8.34
N VAL A 98 3.76 12.66 8.86
CA VAL A 98 4.67 13.77 9.20
C VAL A 98 5.70 13.32 10.23
N ARG A 99 5.28 12.62 11.29
CA ARG A 99 6.21 12.09 12.30
C ARG A 99 7.17 11.06 11.72
N GLU A 100 6.72 10.22 10.79
CA GLU A 100 7.60 9.28 10.10
C GLU A 100 8.68 10.01 9.31
N VAL A 101 8.32 10.99 8.49
CA VAL A 101 9.29 11.81 7.73
C VAL A 101 10.30 12.46 8.66
N GLN A 102 9.83 13.14 9.70
CA GLN A 102 10.68 13.81 10.69
C GLN A 102 11.65 12.81 11.36
N ARG A 103 11.12 11.65 11.77
CA ARG A 103 11.91 10.59 12.40
C ARG A 103 13.00 10.06 11.46
N TYR A 104 12.65 9.68 10.23
CA TYR A 104 13.64 9.13 9.30
C TYR A 104 14.68 10.16 8.92
N TRP A 105 14.29 11.42 8.77
CA TRP A 105 15.23 12.52 8.55
C TRP A 105 16.23 12.63 9.72
N LEU A 106 15.74 12.67 10.95
CA LEU A 106 16.59 12.77 12.15
C LEU A 106 17.50 11.56 12.30
N MET A 107 16.98 10.35 12.04
CA MET A 107 17.78 9.12 12.08
C MET A 107 18.86 9.10 10.99
N THR A 108 18.53 9.52 9.77
CA THR A 108 19.48 9.58 8.65
C THR A 108 20.57 10.60 8.96
N ARG A 109 20.20 11.80 9.42
CA ARG A 109 21.15 12.85 9.81
C ARG A 109 22.06 12.39 10.94
N ALA A 110 21.50 11.82 12.01
CA ALA A 110 22.27 11.29 13.12
C ALA A 110 23.25 10.20 12.68
N TYR A 111 22.86 9.35 11.73
CA TYR A 111 23.74 8.33 11.17
C TYR A 111 24.92 8.96 10.40
N LEU A 112 24.64 9.91 9.50
CA LEU A 112 25.67 10.62 8.74
C LEU A 112 26.64 11.35 9.68
N ASP A 113 26.14 12.05 10.70
CA ASP A 113 26.98 12.76 11.66
C ASP A 113 27.82 11.79 12.50
N TYR A 114 27.24 10.68 12.97
CA TYR A 114 27.95 9.70 13.79
C TYR A 114 29.07 8.99 13.02
N TYR A 115 28.76 8.43 11.85
CA TYR A 115 29.75 7.73 11.03
C TYR A 115 30.72 8.68 10.33
N GLY A 116 30.24 9.87 9.97
CA GLY A 116 31.05 10.87 9.28
C GLY A 116 31.93 11.71 10.18
N THR A 117 31.53 11.97 11.41
CA THR A 117 32.34 12.80 12.31
C THR A 117 33.03 11.93 13.33
N TYR A 118 32.27 11.18 14.12
CA TYR A 118 32.78 10.58 15.35
C TYR A 118 33.56 9.28 15.14
N ILE A 119 33.15 8.42 14.19
CA ILE A 119 33.95 7.23 13.86
C ILE A 119 35.27 7.62 13.19
N ARG A 120 35.29 8.68 12.37
CA ARG A 120 36.50 9.12 11.65
C ARG A 120 37.50 9.87 12.53
N LEU A 121 37.03 10.65 13.50
CA LEU A 121 37.89 11.29 14.51
C LEU A 121 38.66 10.24 15.35
N GLY A 122 38.14 9.01 15.40
CA GLY A 122 38.65 7.95 16.22
C GLY A 122 38.29 8.15 17.69
N TRP A 123 38.43 7.08 18.46
CA TRP A 123 38.12 7.08 19.88
C TRP A 123 39.32 7.65 20.66
N ARG A 124 39.45 8.98 20.65
CA ARG A 124 40.57 9.70 21.27
C ARG A 124 40.05 10.82 22.14
N SER A 125 39.69 10.52 23.40
CA SER A 125 39.34 11.48 24.48
C SER A 125 38.95 12.88 23.98
N ASN A 126 37.90 12.94 23.16
CA ASN A 126 37.48 14.19 22.53
C ASN A 126 36.77 15.06 23.59
N PRO A 127 36.84 16.40 23.49
CA PRO A 127 36.11 17.26 24.41
C PRO A 127 34.60 17.01 24.33
N LEU A 128 33.93 17.11 25.48
CA LEU A 128 32.48 16.92 25.56
C LEU A 128 31.74 17.97 24.72
N ASN A 129 30.92 17.51 23.78
CA ASN A 129 30.04 18.35 22.99
C ASN A 129 28.66 18.45 23.67
N THR A 130 28.39 19.58 24.33
CA THR A 130 27.13 19.86 25.03
C THR A 130 25.98 20.24 24.10
N ASP A 131 26.23 20.44 22.81
CA ASP A 131 25.19 20.74 21.82
C ASP A 131 24.45 19.48 21.37
N LEU A 132 24.92 18.30 21.76
CA LEU A 132 24.29 17.02 21.47
C LEU A 132 23.38 16.57 22.61
N MET A 133 22.22 16.00 22.24
CA MET A 133 21.33 15.36 23.21
C MET A 133 21.94 14.11 23.87
N GLY A 134 22.91 13.45 23.22
CA GLY A 134 23.54 12.24 23.74
C GLY A 134 22.71 10.96 23.61
N ALA A 135 23.09 9.91 24.34
CA ALA A 135 22.39 8.61 24.30
C ALA A 135 22.35 7.87 25.65
N PHE A 136 21.27 7.12 25.87
CA PHE A 136 21.14 6.17 26.99
C PHE A 136 21.49 4.77 26.49
N THR A 137 22.30 4.04 27.25
CA THR A 137 22.67 2.66 26.91
C THR A 137 22.90 1.81 28.15
N THR A 138 22.66 0.50 28.03
CA THR A 138 23.02 -0.51 29.03
C THR A 138 24.32 -1.24 28.66
N ASP A 139 24.93 -0.92 27.51
CA ASP A 139 26.14 -1.56 27.00
C ASP A 139 27.38 -0.74 27.38
N PRO A 140 28.28 -1.26 28.25
CA PRO A 140 29.46 -0.54 28.70
C PRO A 140 30.45 -0.22 27.56
N GLY A 141 30.50 -1.05 26.51
CA GLY A 141 31.34 -0.78 25.35
C GLY A 141 30.84 0.45 24.58
N VAL A 142 29.52 0.60 24.44
CA VAL A 142 28.92 1.81 23.82
C VAL A 142 29.14 3.04 24.70
N VAL A 143 29.12 2.90 26.04
CA VAL A 143 29.44 4.01 26.96
C VAL A 143 30.85 4.52 26.72
N GLN A 144 31.85 3.62 26.76
CA GLN A 144 33.25 3.98 26.57
C GLN A 144 33.46 4.70 25.23
N ASN A 145 32.88 4.12 24.18
CA ASN A 145 32.88 4.66 22.84
C ASN A 145 32.33 6.11 22.81
N LEU A 146 31.09 6.32 23.24
CA LEU A 146 30.48 7.66 23.19
C LEU A 146 31.23 8.67 24.06
N TYR A 147 31.72 8.24 25.23
CA TYR A 147 32.54 9.07 26.10
C TYR A 147 33.84 9.51 25.42
N GLU A 148 34.60 8.59 24.81
CA GLU A 148 35.83 8.90 24.08
C GLU A 148 35.58 9.75 22.83
N ALA A 149 34.39 9.65 22.24
CA ALA A 149 33.92 10.48 21.14
C ALA A 149 33.49 11.89 21.59
N GLY A 150 33.44 12.18 22.90
CA GLY A 150 32.96 13.47 23.41
C GLY A 150 31.45 13.64 23.28
N ILE A 151 30.68 12.56 23.13
CA ILE A 151 29.22 12.56 23.05
C ILE A 151 28.63 12.30 24.45
N PRO A 152 27.66 13.10 24.94
CA PRO A 152 27.02 12.82 26.22
C PRO A 152 26.41 11.41 26.24
N VAL A 153 26.68 10.64 27.30
CA VAL A 153 26.19 9.27 27.44
C VAL A 153 25.77 8.95 28.86
N TRP A 154 24.64 8.28 29.01
CA TRP A 154 24.10 7.83 30.29
C TRP A 154 24.10 6.30 30.36
N PHE A 155 24.87 5.76 31.30
CA PHE A 155 24.96 4.32 31.52
C PHE A 155 23.83 3.85 32.44
N VAL A 156 22.82 3.20 31.85
CA VAL A 156 21.68 2.64 32.57
C VAL A 156 22.06 1.26 33.11
N ARG A 157 22.08 1.12 34.44
CA ARG A 157 22.46 -0.12 35.12
C ARG A 157 21.71 -0.30 36.43
N GLN A 158 21.58 -1.54 36.90
CA GLN A 158 20.94 -1.83 38.18
C GLN A 158 21.82 -1.37 39.34
N ASN A 159 21.22 -0.93 40.45
CA ASN A 159 21.98 -0.51 41.63
C ASN A 159 22.93 -1.59 42.17
N ALA A 160 22.56 -2.88 42.04
CA ALA A 160 23.41 -4.00 42.43
C ALA A 160 24.73 -4.10 41.63
N SER A 161 24.84 -3.43 40.48
CA SER A 161 26.06 -3.38 39.67
C SER A 161 27.02 -2.24 40.06
N LEU A 162 26.62 -1.40 41.01
CA LEU A 162 27.49 -0.36 41.57
C LEU A 162 28.45 -1.02 42.57
N LEU A 163 29.74 -0.95 42.28
CA LEU A 163 30.78 -1.41 43.20
C LEU A 163 30.91 -0.44 44.37
N GLU A 164 31.35 -0.93 45.53
CA GLU A 164 31.68 -0.07 46.69
C GLU A 164 32.71 1.02 46.35
N SER A 165 33.57 0.77 45.35
CA SER A 165 34.54 1.74 44.83
C SER A 165 33.95 2.79 43.87
N THR A 166 32.64 2.76 43.58
CA THR A 166 32.01 3.72 42.67
C THR A 166 31.91 5.08 43.36
N VAL A 167 32.67 6.06 42.85
CA VAL A 167 32.58 7.45 43.32
C VAL A 167 31.40 8.15 42.65
N VAL A 168 30.43 8.59 43.46
CA VAL A 168 29.29 9.38 42.99
C VAL A 168 29.62 10.86 43.21
N TYR A 169 29.78 11.61 42.12
CA TYR A 169 30.06 13.04 42.18
C TYR A 169 28.82 13.86 42.51
N GLU A 170 27.69 13.54 41.89
CA GLU A 170 26.44 14.25 42.05
C GLU A 170 25.27 13.28 41.99
N LEU A 171 24.29 13.48 42.88
CA LEU A 171 23.03 12.77 42.84
C LEU A 171 21.95 13.70 42.28
N THR A 172 21.55 13.48 41.03
CA THR A 172 20.52 14.29 40.38
C THR A 172 19.15 13.61 40.51
N LYS A 173 18.16 14.36 40.99
CA LYS A 173 16.77 13.90 41.02
C LYS A 173 16.15 14.09 39.62
N MET A 174 15.68 13.02 39.00
CA MET A 174 14.99 13.14 37.71
C MET A 174 13.64 13.85 37.91
N GLU A 175 13.35 14.82 37.05
CA GLU A 175 12.03 15.41 36.97
C GLU A 175 11.06 14.40 36.31
N PRO A 176 9.86 14.19 36.88
CA PRO A 176 8.85 13.40 36.21
C PRO A 176 8.41 14.11 34.90
N PRO A 177 7.98 13.36 33.88
CA PRO A 177 7.47 13.94 32.65
C PRO A 177 6.34 14.93 32.95
N ARG A 178 6.36 16.10 32.31
CA ARG A 178 5.26 17.08 32.38
C ARG A 178 4.29 16.81 31.24
N GLY A 179 2.98 16.77 31.54
CA GLY A 179 1.95 16.59 30.51
C GLY A 179 1.79 15.15 30.02
N GLU A 180 1.89 14.16 30.91
CA GLU A 180 1.58 12.77 30.59
C GLU A 180 0.15 12.66 30.04
N SER A 181 0.01 12.29 28.76
CA SER A 181 -1.29 11.99 28.19
C SER A 181 -1.74 10.61 28.67
N VAL A 182 -2.56 10.60 29.72
CA VAL A 182 -3.20 9.39 30.27
C VAL A 182 -4.36 8.89 29.40
N ASN A 183 -4.72 9.64 28.35
CA ASN A 183 -5.72 9.23 27.38
C ASN A 183 -5.24 7.93 26.72
N ALA A 184 -6.00 6.86 26.92
CA ALA A 184 -5.78 5.63 26.21
C ALA A 184 -5.91 5.92 24.71
N GLY A 185 -4.79 5.87 23.99
CA GLY A 185 -4.80 5.98 22.53
C GLY A 185 -5.70 4.90 21.93
N PRO A 186 -5.93 4.89 20.60
CA PRO A 186 -6.89 3.99 19.95
C PRO A 186 -6.57 2.48 20.07
N GLN A 187 -5.48 2.12 20.74
CA GLN A 187 -5.11 0.75 21.12
C GLN A 187 -5.45 0.43 22.60
N HIS A 188 -6.19 1.30 23.29
CA HIS A 188 -6.59 1.12 24.69
C HIS A 188 -5.41 0.83 25.64
N GLY A 189 -4.23 1.39 25.34
CA GLY A 189 -3.01 1.15 26.12
C GLY A 189 -2.32 -0.19 25.87
N ALA A 190 -2.51 -0.81 24.70
CA ALA A 190 -1.79 -2.04 24.33
C ALA A 190 -0.27 -1.87 24.50
N VAL A 191 0.33 -2.76 25.27
CA VAL A 191 1.76 -2.72 25.58
C VAL A 191 2.54 -3.33 24.41
N LEU A 192 3.26 -2.49 23.65
CA LEU A 192 4.08 -2.94 22.52
C LEU A 192 5.32 -3.71 22.99
N TYR A 193 5.92 -3.34 24.12
CA TYR A 193 7.14 -3.95 24.63
C TYR A 193 7.15 -4.02 26.15
N ARG A 194 7.61 -5.14 26.70
CA ARG A 194 7.95 -5.30 28.12
C ARG A 194 9.42 -5.67 28.23
N GLY A 195 10.20 -4.87 28.93
CA GLY A 195 11.63 -5.09 29.13
C GLY A 195 12.40 -3.80 29.34
N LEU A 196 13.73 -3.90 29.43
CA LEU A 196 14.61 -2.74 29.53
C LEU A 196 14.65 -1.94 28.23
N VAL A 197 14.80 -0.62 28.36
CA VAL A 197 15.07 0.26 27.22
C VAL A 197 16.40 -0.17 26.58
N GLY A 198 16.40 -0.33 25.26
CA GLY A 198 17.57 -0.79 24.50
C GLY A 198 17.21 -1.17 23.06
N ARG A 199 18.07 -1.95 22.39
CA ARG A 199 17.88 -2.31 20.98
C ARG A 199 16.51 -2.95 20.69
N LYS A 200 16.11 -3.96 21.46
CA LYS A 200 14.82 -4.65 21.27
C LYS A 200 13.61 -3.71 21.45
N HIS A 201 13.69 -2.80 22.44
CA HIS A 201 12.66 -1.78 22.65
C HIS A 201 12.54 -0.85 21.43
N LEU A 202 13.68 -0.32 20.95
CA LEU A 202 13.74 0.55 19.77
C LEU A 202 13.29 -0.16 18.50
N GLU A 203 13.66 -1.43 18.31
CA GLU A 203 13.20 -2.26 17.19
C GLU A 203 11.69 -2.44 17.19
N VAL A 204 11.08 -2.68 18.35
CA VAL A 204 9.62 -2.81 18.48
C VAL A 204 8.93 -1.48 18.24
N MET A 205 9.46 -0.37 18.79
CA MET A 205 8.95 0.97 18.50
C MET A 205 9.14 1.39 17.04
N ALA A 206 10.21 0.95 16.38
CA ALA A 206 10.41 1.16 14.94
C ALA A 206 9.36 0.39 14.14
N LYS A 207 9.24 -0.91 14.38
CA LYS A 207 8.25 -1.78 13.72
C LYS A 207 6.81 -1.31 13.90
N GLY A 208 6.47 -0.72 15.05
CA GLY A 208 5.15 -0.18 15.33
C GLY A 208 4.90 1.25 14.83
N GLY A 209 5.96 1.98 14.42
CA GLY A 209 5.88 3.34 13.90
C GLY A 209 5.82 3.43 12.38
N HIS A 210 6.13 2.34 11.67
CA HIS A 210 6.19 2.25 10.20
C HIS A 210 4.82 2.16 9.51
N THR A 211 3.78 2.55 10.23
CA THR A 211 2.42 2.14 9.90
C THR A 211 1.43 3.28 10.11
N TYR A 212 0.57 3.48 9.12
CA TYR A 212 -0.68 4.19 9.31
C TYR A 212 -1.49 3.47 10.41
N LEU A 213 -1.98 4.24 11.38
CA LEU A 213 -2.59 3.69 12.61
C LEU A 213 -3.93 3.00 12.34
N ASP A 214 -4.55 3.30 11.20
CA ASP A 214 -5.77 2.69 10.69
C ASP A 214 -5.54 1.50 9.74
N ILE A 215 -4.27 1.25 9.36
CA ILE A 215 -3.93 0.36 8.25
C ILE A 215 -2.98 -0.76 8.68
N SER A 216 -2.12 -0.55 9.69
CA SER A 216 -1.18 -1.61 10.10
C SER A 216 -0.85 -1.54 11.60
N ARG A 217 -1.37 -2.52 12.35
CA ARG A 217 -1.16 -2.67 13.80
C ARG A 217 -0.49 -4.00 14.17
N ALA A 218 0.26 -4.61 13.26
CA ALA A 218 1.05 -5.79 13.57
C ALA A 218 2.47 -5.64 13.02
N PRO A 219 3.51 -6.11 13.75
CA PRO A 219 4.87 -6.16 13.21
C PRO A 219 4.84 -6.88 11.86
N ILE A 220 5.61 -6.34 10.91
CA ILE A 220 5.85 -6.88 9.57
C ILE A 220 6.03 -8.40 9.70
N LEU A 221 4.98 -9.15 9.32
CA LEU A 221 4.89 -10.60 9.16
C LEU A 221 3.38 -10.91 8.99
N ILE A 222 2.94 -11.08 7.75
CA ILE A 222 2.31 -12.32 7.29
C ILE A 222 2.89 -12.51 5.88
N VAL A 223 4.00 -13.25 5.84
CA VAL A 223 4.44 -13.97 4.62
C VAL A 223 3.69 -15.31 4.52
N GLU A 224 2.81 -15.60 5.47
CA GLU A 224 2.15 -16.90 5.58
C GLU A 224 0.63 -16.71 5.65
N THR A 225 0.00 -16.27 4.56
CA THR A 225 -1.31 -16.88 4.27
C THR A 225 -0.98 -18.33 3.94
N GLU A 226 -1.16 -19.25 4.88
CA GLU A 226 -1.15 -20.68 4.59
C GLU A 226 -2.08 -20.91 3.39
N GLY A 227 -1.50 -21.16 2.21
CA GLY A 227 -2.23 -21.36 0.94
C GLY A 227 -2.33 -20.18 -0.05
N GLY A 228 -1.62 -19.06 0.17
CA GLY A 228 -1.55 -17.94 -0.81
C GLY A 228 -2.74 -16.96 -0.76
N TYR A 229 -2.89 -16.12 -1.80
CA TYR A 229 -4.01 -15.15 -1.86
C TYR A 229 -5.37 -15.86 -2.05
N ALA A 230 -6.38 -15.39 -1.31
CA ALA A 230 -7.71 -15.98 -1.35
C ALA A 230 -8.44 -15.72 -2.68
N PRO A 231 -9.27 -16.66 -3.15
CA PRO A 231 -10.15 -16.44 -4.30
C PRO A 231 -11.26 -15.43 -3.98
N PRO A 232 -11.95 -14.88 -5.00
CA PRO A 232 -13.19 -14.18 -4.75
C PRO A 232 -14.22 -15.14 -4.17
N LEU A 233 -14.93 -14.69 -3.15
CA LEU A 233 -16.01 -15.46 -2.54
C LEU A 233 -17.19 -15.56 -3.52
N SER A 234 -17.98 -16.64 -3.42
CA SER A 234 -19.28 -16.64 -4.10
C SER A 234 -20.19 -15.56 -3.51
N ARG A 235 -21.15 -15.05 -4.29
CA ARG A 235 -22.13 -14.05 -3.79
C ARG A 235 -22.81 -14.52 -2.49
N LYS A 236 -23.17 -15.79 -2.41
CA LYS A 236 -23.81 -16.38 -1.22
C LYS A 236 -22.88 -16.42 -0.02
N GLN A 237 -21.61 -16.84 -0.20
CA GLN A 237 -20.62 -16.86 0.88
C GLN A 237 -20.30 -15.45 1.37
N TYR A 238 -20.06 -14.52 0.45
CA TYR A 238 -19.81 -13.12 0.78
C TYR A 238 -20.99 -12.50 1.56
N CYS A 239 -22.23 -12.79 1.14
CA CYS A 239 -23.42 -12.35 1.87
C CYS A 239 -23.63 -13.05 3.22
N ASN A 240 -23.05 -14.24 3.44
CA ASN A 240 -23.14 -14.98 4.70
C ASN A 240 -22.09 -14.49 5.71
N GLU A 241 -20.84 -14.32 5.31
CA GLU A 241 -19.78 -13.68 6.12
C GLU A 241 -20.20 -12.29 6.60
N ARG A 242 -20.93 -11.57 5.74
CA ARG A 242 -21.62 -10.30 6.06
C ARG A 242 -22.58 -10.42 7.27
N THR A 243 -23.26 -11.55 7.43
CA THR A 243 -24.23 -11.76 8.53
C THR A 243 -23.53 -12.11 9.83
N ASP A 244 -22.45 -12.87 9.76
CA ASP A 244 -21.68 -13.29 10.94
C ASP A 244 -20.86 -12.14 11.51
N GLN A 245 -20.23 -11.30 10.67
CA GLN A 245 -19.54 -10.09 11.13
C GLN A 245 -20.51 -9.07 11.76
N ALA A 246 -21.72 -8.90 11.21
CA ALA A 246 -22.74 -8.05 11.80
C ALA A 246 -23.19 -8.54 13.19
N ARG A 247 -23.42 -9.86 13.35
CA ARG A 247 -23.74 -10.47 14.65
C ARG A 247 -22.61 -10.34 15.66
N THR A 248 -21.35 -10.43 15.21
CA THR A 248 -20.17 -10.31 16.09
C THR A 248 -19.97 -8.86 16.57
N ALA A 249 -20.25 -7.86 15.71
CA ALA A 249 -20.25 -6.44 16.05
C ALA A 249 -21.41 -6.05 16.99
N GLU A 250 -22.59 -6.65 16.82
CA GLU A 250 -23.72 -6.48 17.76
C GLU A 250 -23.41 -7.11 19.12
N HIS A 251 -22.74 -8.27 19.17
CA HIS A 251 -22.35 -8.93 20.43
C HIS A 251 -21.26 -8.19 21.21
N THR A 252 -20.36 -7.44 20.55
CA THR A 252 -19.37 -6.59 21.23
C THR A 252 -19.98 -5.32 21.81
N THR A 253 -21.12 -4.88 21.29
CA THR A 253 -21.85 -3.71 21.79
C THR A 253 -22.82 -4.07 22.92
N ALA A 254 -23.28 -5.32 22.98
CA ALA A 254 -24.29 -5.79 23.93
C ALA A 254 -23.76 -6.47 25.21
N GLN A 255 -22.44 -6.51 25.46
CA GLN A 255 -21.89 -6.93 26.76
C GLN A 255 -21.78 -5.76 27.75
N ARG A 256 -22.90 -5.09 28.00
CA ARG A 256 -23.14 -4.34 29.23
C ARG A 256 -24.62 -4.49 29.56
N ASN A 257 -24.86 -5.25 30.63
CA ASN A 257 -26.13 -5.59 31.28
C ASN A 257 -26.68 -6.99 30.92
N GLY A 258 -26.58 -7.88 31.92
CA GLY A 258 -27.24 -9.17 31.90
C GLY A 258 -28.75 -9.07 32.07
N VAL A 259 -29.47 -10.10 31.64
CA VAL A 259 -30.11 -11.12 32.50
C VAL A 259 -30.55 -12.27 31.57
N ARG A 260 -30.29 -13.51 32.01
CA ARG A 260 -30.72 -14.75 31.34
C ARG A 260 -32.23 -14.95 31.49
N GLY A 261 -32.90 -15.28 30.38
CA GLY A 261 -34.26 -15.86 30.36
C GLY A 261 -34.27 -17.17 29.53
N PRO A 262 -35.15 -18.15 29.85
CA PRO A 262 -35.01 -19.52 29.36
C PRO A 262 -35.53 -19.71 27.93
N ILE A 263 -34.86 -20.61 27.22
CA ILE A 263 -35.15 -21.03 25.85
C ILE A 263 -36.29 -22.08 25.87
N SER A 264 -37.46 -21.71 25.33
CA SER A 264 -38.52 -22.66 25.00
C SER A 264 -38.34 -23.20 23.58
N LYS A 265 -38.14 -24.51 23.46
CA LYS A 265 -38.14 -25.25 22.20
C LYS A 265 -39.59 -25.49 21.77
N ARG A 266 -40.00 -24.96 20.62
CA ARG A 266 -41.19 -25.46 19.92
C ARG A 266 -40.86 -25.76 18.46
N ALA A 267 -40.67 -27.05 18.21
CA ALA A 267 -40.70 -27.62 16.87
C ALA A 267 -42.12 -27.50 16.32
N THR A 268 -42.27 -27.00 15.10
CA THR A 268 -43.49 -27.20 14.31
C THR A 268 -43.09 -27.81 12.98
N LYS A 269 -43.44 -29.08 12.83
CA LYS A 269 -43.54 -29.78 11.54
C LYS A 269 -44.56 -29.04 10.68
N ARG A 270 -44.26 -28.84 9.39
CA ARG A 270 -45.31 -28.74 8.37
C ARG A 270 -44.91 -29.53 7.14
N ASP A 271 -45.80 -30.45 6.83
CA ASP A 271 -45.77 -31.39 5.73
C ASP A 271 -45.76 -30.74 4.36
N GLY A 272 -45.16 -31.46 3.42
CA GLY A 272 -44.85 -31.01 2.07
C GLY A 272 -46.04 -30.92 1.11
N ARG A 273 -45.72 -30.40 -0.08
CA ARG A 273 -46.38 -30.67 -1.37
C ARG A 273 -45.46 -30.23 -2.52
N GLY A 274 -45.07 -31.21 -3.35
CA GLY A 274 -44.85 -31.09 -4.80
C GLY A 274 -43.63 -30.32 -5.32
N TYR A 275 -42.48 -30.99 -5.45
CA TYR A 275 -41.41 -30.57 -6.38
C TYR A 275 -41.36 -31.55 -7.55
N HIS A 276 -41.83 -31.11 -8.73
CA HIS A 276 -41.63 -31.83 -9.98
C HIS A 276 -40.21 -31.55 -10.52
N PRO A 277 -39.37 -32.58 -10.77
CA PRO A 277 -38.01 -32.36 -11.23
C PRO A 277 -38.01 -32.09 -12.74
N TYR A 278 -37.60 -30.88 -13.15
CA TYR A 278 -37.23 -30.65 -14.55
C TYR A 278 -35.85 -31.25 -14.83
N ARG A 279 -35.88 -32.42 -15.47
CA ARG A 279 -34.94 -33.03 -16.41
C ARG A 279 -33.57 -32.33 -16.54
N THR A 280 -32.56 -32.83 -15.84
CA THR A 280 -31.14 -32.55 -16.09
C THR A 280 -30.73 -33.07 -17.47
N LYS A 281 -30.45 -32.16 -18.42
CA LYS A 281 -29.79 -32.51 -19.67
C LYS A 281 -28.28 -32.70 -19.41
N GLY A 282 -27.86 -33.96 -19.53
CA GLY A 282 -26.59 -34.40 -20.14
C GLY A 282 -25.29 -33.73 -19.67
N SER A 283 -24.59 -34.40 -18.77
CA SER A 283 -23.14 -34.33 -18.62
C SER A 283 -22.45 -34.64 -19.95
N GLY A 284 -21.61 -33.74 -20.45
CA GLY A 284 -20.83 -34.01 -21.65
C GLY A 284 -20.17 -32.80 -22.30
N ARG A 285 -19.45 -31.96 -21.54
CA ARG A 285 -18.36 -31.13 -22.08
C ARG A 285 -17.25 -31.03 -21.02
N PRO A 286 -15.98 -31.29 -21.38
CA PRO A 286 -14.88 -31.14 -20.44
C PRO A 286 -14.80 -29.70 -19.94
N GLN A 287 -14.62 -29.55 -18.63
CA GLN A 287 -14.69 -28.31 -17.84
C GLN A 287 -13.57 -27.29 -18.14
N VAL A 288 -12.80 -27.48 -19.22
CA VAL A 288 -11.54 -26.76 -19.53
C VAL A 288 -11.78 -25.38 -20.17
N ARG A 289 -13.01 -25.03 -20.60
CA ARG A 289 -13.29 -23.78 -21.34
C ARG A 289 -13.78 -22.59 -20.49
N LEU A 290 -13.93 -22.72 -19.17
CA LEU A 290 -14.33 -21.59 -18.32
C LEU A 290 -13.12 -20.72 -17.95
N GLY A 291 -12.73 -19.82 -18.86
CA GLY A 291 -11.68 -18.83 -18.57
C GLY A 291 -10.90 -18.30 -19.77
N ALA A 292 -10.93 -18.99 -20.92
CA ALA A 292 -10.24 -18.58 -22.14
C ALA A 292 -10.66 -17.18 -22.64
N GLU A 293 -11.95 -16.84 -22.52
CA GLU A 293 -12.51 -15.52 -22.86
C GLU A 293 -11.94 -14.33 -22.04
N LYS A 294 -11.18 -14.62 -20.97
CA LYS A 294 -10.47 -13.60 -20.17
C LYS A 294 -9.07 -13.29 -20.69
N PHE A 295 -8.51 -14.15 -21.53
CA PHE A 295 -7.23 -13.93 -22.21
C PHE A 295 -7.43 -13.19 -23.54
N GLU A 296 -8.64 -13.23 -24.10
CA GLU A 296 -9.00 -12.50 -25.32
C GLU A 296 -9.06 -10.98 -25.09
N GLU A 297 -8.54 -10.23 -26.06
CA GLU A 297 -8.54 -8.76 -25.99
C GLU A 297 -9.95 -8.18 -26.11
N VAL A 298 -10.28 -7.31 -25.16
CA VAL A 298 -11.55 -6.58 -25.16
C VAL A 298 -11.49 -5.44 -26.17
N SER A 299 -12.18 -5.62 -27.30
CA SER A 299 -12.37 -4.55 -28.29
C SER A 299 -13.43 -3.56 -27.79
N HIS A 300 -13.01 -2.34 -27.47
CA HIS A 300 -13.90 -1.23 -27.11
C HIS A 300 -13.19 0.11 -27.33
N ARG A 301 -13.90 1.15 -27.77
CA ARG A 301 -13.32 2.48 -28.06
C ARG A 301 -12.72 3.19 -26.84
N TRP A 302 -13.22 2.88 -25.64
CA TRP A 302 -12.63 3.36 -24.38
C TRP A 302 -11.58 2.40 -23.80
N MET A 303 -11.40 1.19 -24.33
CA MET A 303 -10.35 0.29 -23.85
C MET A 303 -9.01 0.72 -24.46
N PRO A 304 -8.00 1.09 -23.67
CA PRO A 304 -6.71 1.46 -24.22
C PRO A 304 -6.08 0.28 -24.98
N PRO A 305 -5.38 0.53 -26.10
CA PRO A 305 -4.85 -0.54 -26.92
C PRO A 305 -3.73 -1.29 -26.18
N ALA A 306 -3.72 -2.62 -26.29
CA ALA A 306 -2.64 -3.43 -25.77
C ALA A 306 -1.33 -3.19 -26.54
N LEU A 307 -0.20 -3.39 -25.86
CA LEU A 307 1.12 -3.44 -26.48
C LEU A 307 1.30 -4.81 -27.18
N PRO A 308 1.84 -4.87 -28.43
CA PRO A 308 1.96 -6.12 -29.16
C PRO A 308 2.66 -7.25 -28.39
N PRO A 309 3.81 -7.03 -27.71
CA PRO A 309 4.47 -8.09 -26.94
C PRO A 309 3.60 -8.69 -25.83
N TRP A 310 2.74 -7.88 -25.20
CA TRP A 310 1.87 -8.28 -24.11
C TRP A 310 0.61 -8.98 -24.60
N ARG A 311 0.05 -8.54 -25.74
CA ARG A 311 -1.04 -9.25 -26.43
C ARG A 311 -0.59 -10.63 -26.85
N GLU A 312 0.54 -10.71 -27.55
CA GLU A 312 1.12 -11.99 -27.98
C GLU A 312 1.40 -12.92 -26.79
N ALA A 313 1.85 -12.37 -25.66
CA ALA A 313 2.05 -13.15 -24.44
C ALA A 313 0.74 -13.75 -23.91
N LEU A 314 -0.34 -12.95 -23.82
CA LEU A 314 -1.67 -13.40 -23.41
C LEU A 314 -2.25 -14.49 -24.33
N ASP A 315 -2.05 -14.35 -25.65
CA ASP A 315 -2.52 -15.32 -26.64
C ASP A 315 -1.74 -16.64 -26.58
N SER A 316 -0.49 -16.60 -26.11
CA SER A 316 0.44 -17.74 -26.08
C SER A 316 0.46 -18.54 -24.77
N VAL A 317 -0.41 -18.20 -23.81
CA VAL A 317 -0.42 -18.86 -22.48
C VAL A 317 -0.80 -20.32 -22.63
N ASP A 318 0.01 -21.20 -22.04
CA ASP A 318 -0.32 -22.61 -21.95
C ASP A 318 -1.31 -22.85 -20.81
N LEU A 319 -2.58 -22.99 -21.20
CA LEU A 319 -3.70 -23.24 -20.27
C LEU A 319 -3.74 -24.70 -19.77
N SER A 320 -2.94 -25.61 -20.34
CA SER A 320 -2.92 -27.03 -19.94
C SER A 320 -2.21 -27.27 -18.61
N HIS A 321 -1.30 -26.36 -18.21
CA HIS A 321 -0.68 -26.34 -16.90
C HIS A 321 -1.72 -25.91 -15.84
N VAL A 322 -2.39 -26.89 -15.24
CA VAL A 322 -3.32 -26.65 -14.14
C VAL A 322 -2.54 -26.26 -12.89
N SER A 323 -2.74 -25.02 -12.42
CA SER A 323 -2.22 -24.52 -11.15
C SER A 323 -2.51 -25.50 -9.98
N PRO A 324 -1.57 -25.76 -9.06
CA PRO A 324 -1.86 -26.43 -7.79
C PRO A 324 -2.96 -25.71 -6.98
N THR A 325 -3.09 -24.40 -7.17
CA THR A 325 -4.09 -23.48 -6.58
C THR A 325 -5.41 -23.44 -7.36
N SER A 326 -5.54 -24.19 -8.46
CA SER A 326 -6.68 -24.18 -9.41
C SER A 326 -8.07 -24.44 -8.84
N ARG A 327 -8.20 -24.84 -7.56
CA ARG A 327 -9.51 -24.85 -6.91
C ARG A 327 -10.06 -23.43 -6.68
N LYS A 328 -9.21 -22.39 -6.73
CA LYS A 328 -9.51 -21.03 -6.27
C LYS A 328 -8.66 -19.96 -7.01
N SER A 329 -9.13 -19.47 -8.16
CA SER A 329 -8.50 -18.33 -8.89
C SER A 329 -8.44 -17.07 -8.04
N TRP A 330 -7.33 -16.32 -8.07
CA TRP A 330 -7.18 -15.06 -7.32
C TRP A 330 -8.25 -14.05 -7.71
N GLY A 331 -8.67 -13.26 -6.73
CA GLY A 331 -9.48 -12.07 -7.00
C GLY A 331 -8.69 -10.92 -7.61
N TYR A 332 -9.31 -9.75 -7.60
CA TYR A 332 -8.68 -8.52 -8.07
C TYR A 332 -8.60 -7.49 -6.94
N TRP A 333 -7.43 -6.85 -6.81
CA TRP A 333 -7.21 -5.71 -5.90
C TRP A 333 -7.87 -4.42 -6.41
N ILE A 334 -7.92 -4.26 -7.73
CA ILE A 334 -8.54 -3.16 -8.45
C ILE A 334 -9.64 -3.76 -9.35
N PRO A 335 -10.79 -3.11 -9.57
CA PRO A 335 -11.77 -3.62 -10.52
C PRO A 335 -11.16 -3.91 -11.89
N GLU A 336 -11.45 -5.08 -12.44
CA GLU A 336 -10.97 -5.49 -13.76
C GLU A 336 -11.39 -4.47 -14.85
N PRO A 337 -10.47 -3.93 -15.67
CA PRO A 337 -10.78 -2.88 -16.65
C PRO A 337 -11.93 -3.23 -17.61
N GLY A 338 -12.04 -4.50 -18.02
CA GLY A 338 -13.13 -4.99 -18.87
C GLY A 338 -14.52 -4.81 -18.26
N LEU A 339 -14.66 -4.75 -16.93
CA LEU A 339 -15.92 -4.54 -16.23
C LEU A 339 -16.59 -3.20 -16.58
N PHE A 340 -15.81 -2.18 -16.95
CA PHE A 340 -16.31 -0.85 -17.30
C PHE A 340 -16.77 -0.74 -18.76
N VAL A 341 -16.22 -1.58 -19.64
CA VAL A 341 -16.48 -1.53 -21.08
C VAL A 341 -17.40 -2.64 -21.59
N ARG A 342 -17.45 -3.80 -20.92
CA ARG A 342 -18.38 -4.91 -21.25
C ARG A 342 -19.81 -4.65 -20.76
N THR A 343 -20.20 -3.38 -20.62
CA THR A 343 -21.55 -3.00 -20.20
C THR A 343 -22.50 -3.01 -21.40
N LYS A 344 -23.80 -3.18 -21.16
CA LYS A 344 -24.80 -3.22 -22.25
C LYS A 344 -24.94 -1.89 -22.98
N THR A 345 -24.65 -0.78 -22.31
CA THR A 345 -24.85 0.58 -22.81
C THR A 345 -23.77 1.51 -22.28
N ASP A 346 -23.36 2.48 -23.09
CA ASP A 346 -22.34 3.47 -22.71
C ASP A 346 -22.74 4.28 -21.47
N GLN A 347 -24.03 4.61 -21.33
CA GLN A 347 -24.56 5.27 -20.14
C GLN A 347 -24.26 4.49 -18.86
N ARG A 348 -24.33 3.16 -18.91
CA ARG A 348 -23.99 2.31 -17.77
C ARG A 348 -22.48 2.34 -17.49
N GLY A 349 -21.65 2.30 -18.53
CA GLY A 349 -20.20 2.44 -18.41
C GLY A 349 -19.78 3.78 -17.80
N LEU A 350 -20.36 4.89 -18.26
CA LEU A 350 -20.12 6.24 -17.69
C LEU A 350 -20.50 6.30 -16.21
N LYS A 351 -21.63 5.68 -15.83
CA LYS A 351 -22.03 5.58 -14.42
C LYS A 351 -21.03 4.80 -13.58
N TYR A 352 -20.45 3.72 -14.13
CA TYR A 352 -19.42 2.93 -13.45
C TYR A 352 -18.16 3.78 -13.24
N LEU A 353 -17.70 4.48 -14.27
CA LEU A 353 -16.54 5.37 -14.18
C LEU A 353 -16.75 6.49 -13.17
N MET A 354 -17.93 7.13 -13.17
CA MET A 354 -18.27 8.18 -12.21
C MET A 354 -18.25 7.68 -10.76
N ASN A 355 -18.86 6.52 -10.50
CA ASN A 355 -18.86 5.92 -9.17
C ASN A 355 -17.47 5.41 -8.76
N TRP A 356 -16.65 4.97 -9.71
CA TRP A 356 -15.24 4.66 -9.47
C TRP A 356 -14.49 5.91 -9.01
N LEU A 357 -14.59 7.04 -9.71
CA LEU A 357 -13.90 8.28 -9.32
C LEU A 357 -14.27 8.73 -7.89
N ARG A 358 -15.53 8.58 -7.48
CA ARG A 358 -15.99 8.91 -6.12
C ARG A 358 -15.33 8.03 -5.06
N VAL A 359 -15.21 6.72 -5.32
CA VAL A 359 -14.63 5.78 -4.35
C VAL A 359 -13.11 5.67 -4.44
N ARG A 360 -12.51 6.10 -5.56
CA ARG A 360 -11.09 5.90 -5.89
C ARG A 360 -10.16 6.27 -4.73
N PRO A 361 -10.23 7.45 -4.08
CA PRO A 361 -9.31 7.79 -3.00
C PRO A 361 -9.39 6.81 -1.81
N ALA A 362 -10.60 6.44 -1.41
CA ALA A 362 -10.81 5.45 -0.37
C ALA A 362 -10.32 4.06 -0.79
N TRP A 363 -10.49 3.70 -2.07
CA TRP A 363 -10.01 2.43 -2.58
C TRP A 363 -8.48 2.34 -2.56
N LEU A 364 -7.80 3.38 -3.06
CA LEU A 364 -6.33 3.46 -3.02
C LEU A 364 -5.82 3.44 -1.57
N TYR A 365 -6.56 4.05 -0.65
CA TYR A 365 -6.32 3.94 0.78
C TYR A 365 -6.35 2.49 1.26
N MET A 366 -7.41 1.75 0.91
CA MET A 366 -7.59 0.35 1.31
C MET A 366 -6.56 -0.61 0.71
N LEU A 367 -5.92 -0.29 -0.44
CA LEU A 367 -4.85 -1.14 -1.00
C LEU A 367 -3.65 -1.29 -0.05
N ARG A 368 -3.45 -0.31 0.84
CA ARG A 368 -2.42 -0.38 1.86
C ARG A 368 -2.91 -1.11 3.12
N VAL A 369 -4.22 -1.29 3.29
CA VAL A 369 -4.83 -1.96 4.45
C VAL A 369 -4.70 -3.47 4.29
N ARG A 370 -3.71 -4.03 5.00
CA ARG A 370 -3.37 -5.46 4.96
C ARG A 370 -4.58 -6.37 5.14
N ASP A 371 -5.42 -6.09 6.12
CA ASP A 371 -6.54 -6.95 6.45
C ASP A 371 -7.75 -6.76 5.54
N ALA A 372 -7.75 -5.78 4.62
CA ALA A 372 -8.90 -5.47 3.78
C ALA A 372 -9.39 -6.66 2.92
N ASN A 373 -8.50 -7.60 2.61
CA ASN A 373 -8.77 -8.80 1.82
C ASN A 373 -9.58 -8.49 0.54
N LEU A 374 -9.15 -7.46 -0.19
CA LEU A 374 -9.87 -6.92 -1.35
C LEU A 374 -10.05 -7.96 -2.47
N CYS A 375 -9.14 -8.94 -2.58
CA CYS A 375 -9.26 -10.05 -3.52
C CYS A 375 -10.46 -10.96 -3.26
N SER A 376 -10.99 -10.98 -2.04
CA SER A 376 -12.16 -11.82 -1.75
C SER A 376 -13.47 -11.21 -2.30
N ILE A 377 -13.42 -9.98 -2.82
CA ILE A 377 -14.60 -9.25 -3.31
C ILE A 377 -15.10 -9.88 -4.63
N PRO A 378 -16.37 -10.33 -4.69
CA PRO A 378 -16.90 -10.97 -5.88
C PRO A 378 -17.07 -9.99 -7.05
N PRO A 379 -16.85 -10.39 -8.32
CA PRO A 379 -17.10 -9.53 -9.49
C PRO A 379 -18.55 -8.99 -9.58
N GLN A 380 -19.53 -9.73 -9.07
CA GLN A 380 -20.92 -9.25 -9.03
C GLN A 380 -21.09 -8.08 -8.06
N TRP A 381 -20.36 -8.06 -6.95
CA TRP A 381 -20.40 -6.95 -6.00
C TRP A 381 -19.95 -5.66 -6.68
N TRP A 382 -18.89 -5.71 -7.49
CA TRP A 382 -18.44 -4.57 -8.27
C TRP A 382 -19.52 -4.01 -9.19
N ARG A 383 -20.22 -4.89 -9.92
CA ARG A 383 -21.30 -4.48 -10.81
C ARG A 383 -22.45 -3.81 -10.06
N ASP A 384 -22.82 -4.35 -8.91
CA ASP A 384 -23.92 -3.83 -8.09
C ASP A 384 -23.54 -2.46 -7.49
N PHE A 385 -22.34 -2.36 -6.91
CA PHE A 385 -21.81 -1.15 -6.31
C PHE A 385 -21.60 -0.01 -7.32
N LEU A 386 -20.90 -0.28 -8.43
CA LEU A 386 -20.59 0.71 -9.47
C LEU A 386 -21.82 1.15 -10.26
N TYR A 387 -22.86 0.32 -10.34
CA TYR A 387 -24.12 0.73 -10.96
C TYR A 387 -24.95 1.64 -10.07
N GLY A 388 -24.85 1.50 -8.75
CA GLY A 388 -25.63 2.30 -7.80
C GLY A 388 -27.13 2.02 -7.79
N GLU A 389 -27.62 1.01 -8.53
CA GLU A 389 -28.99 0.49 -8.38
C GLU A 389 -28.94 -0.88 -7.72
N ILE A 390 -29.51 -0.96 -6.52
CA ILE A 390 -29.62 -2.22 -5.79
C ILE A 390 -30.99 -2.79 -6.13
N ALA A 391 -31.01 -3.97 -6.75
CA ALA A 391 -32.24 -4.70 -7.03
C ALA A 391 -32.94 -5.00 -5.70
N ARG A 392 -34.18 -4.53 -5.53
CA ARG A 392 -35.05 -4.93 -4.42
C ARG A 392 -35.65 -6.29 -4.75
N SER A 393 -35.71 -7.18 -3.77
CA SER A 393 -36.69 -8.26 -3.78
C SER A 393 -38.00 -7.75 -3.17
N GLU A 394 -39.14 -8.25 -3.64
CA GLU A 394 -40.43 -7.94 -3.00
C GLU A 394 -40.36 -8.35 -1.51
N GLY A 395 -40.58 -7.40 -0.61
CA GLY A 395 -40.46 -7.56 0.85
C GLY A 395 -39.28 -6.84 1.51
N ASP A 396 -38.37 -6.24 0.75
CA ASP A 396 -37.20 -5.53 1.31
C ASP A 396 -37.61 -4.18 1.92
N THR A 397 -37.54 -4.01 3.25
CA THR A 397 -37.99 -2.80 3.96
C THR A 397 -36.98 -1.65 3.92
N GLU A 398 -35.75 -1.90 3.43
CA GLU A 398 -34.67 -0.92 3.40
C GLU A 398 -34.69 -0.02 2.16
N THR A 399 -34.25 1.23 2.35
CA THR A 399 -34.10 2.19 1.24
C THR A 399 -32.88 1.86 0.38
N ARG A 400 -32.92 2.19 -0.92
CA ARG A 400 -31.76 2.01 -1.83
C ARG A 400 -30.49 2.70 -1.30
N ARG A 401 -30.65 3.85 -0.62
CA ARG A 401 -29.55 4.58 0.02
C ARG A 401 -28.94 3.79 1.17
N SER A 402 -29.75 3.24 2.08
CA SER A 402 -29.25 2.46 3.23
C SER A 402 -28.54 1.19 2.79
N VAL A 403 -29.04 0.47 1.78
CA VAL A 403 -28.34 -0.72 1.28
C VAL A 403 -26.99 -0.35 0.63
N ARG A 404 -26.91 0.78 -0.07
CA ARG A 404 -25.66 1.26 -0.68
C ARG A 404 -24.63 1.68 0.37
N VAL A 405 -25.06 2.41 1.41
CA VAL A 405 -24.20 2.77 2.54
C VAL A 405 -23.64 1.50 3.19
N ARG A 406 -24.48 0.49 3.44
CA ARG A 406 -24.03 -0.77 4.04
C ARG A 406 -23.04 -1.54 3.15
N GLN A 407 -23.25 -1.56 1.82
CA GLN A 407 -22.31 -2.21 0.89
C GLN A 407 -20.93 -1.55 0.96
N VAL A 408 -20.88 -0.22 0.92
CA VAL A 408 -19.64 0.56 1.03
C VAL A 408 -19.00 0.30 2.39
N SER A 409 -19.74 0.53 3.48
CA SER A 409 -19.21 0.33 4.83
C SER A 409 -18.72 -1.08 5.09
N HIS A 410 -19.26 -2.11 4.45
CA HIS A 410 -18.73 -3.47 4.64
C HIS A 410 -17.29 -3.63 4.13
N VAL A 411 -16.95 -3.02 2.99
CA VAL A 411 -15.57 -3.06 2.45
C VAL A 411 -14.64 -2.14 3.26
N PHE A 412 -15.18 -0.99 3.67
CA PHE A 412 -14.42 0.09 4.29
C PHE A 412 -14.40 0.06 5.82
N SER A 413 -15.16 -0.82 6.47
CA SER A 413 -15.34 -0.86 7.94
C SER A 413 -14.06 -1.10 8.73
N LYS A 414 -13.03 -1.66 8.09
CA LYS A 414 -11.73 -1.86 8.74
C LYS A 414 -10.99 -0.54 8.99
N ALA A 415 -11.25 0.46 8.17
CA ALA A 415 -10.58 1.77 8.25
C ALA A 415 -11.53 2.92 8.60
N PHE A 416 -12.82 2.82 8.24
CA PHE A 416 -13.77 3.92 8.30
C PHE A 416 -15.05 3.52 9.02
N GLN A 417 -15.64 4.47 9.73
CA GLN A 417 -16.91 4.30 10.42
C GLN A 417 -18.09 4.55 9.46
N LEU A 418 -19.29 4.10 9.84
CA LEU A 418 -20.51 4.32 9.05
C LEU A 418 -20.78 5.81 8.78
N GLY A 419 -20.49 6.67 9.77
CA GLY A 419 -20.68 8.11 9.68
C GLY A 419 -19.77 8.81 8.67
N ASP A 420 -18.66 8.18 8.30
CA ASP A 420 -17.68 8.73 7.37
C ASP A 420 -18.14 8.60 5.90
N VAL A 421 -19.16 7.76 5.63
CA VAL A 421 -19.59 7.42 4.29
C VAL A 421 -20.62 8.42 3.73
N ASP A 422 -20.31 8.98 2.56
CA ASP A 422 -21.24 9.67 1.68
C ASP A 422 -21.43 8.92 0.36
N VAL A 423 -22.58 8.27 0.17
CA VAL A 423 -22.83 7.55 -1.10
C VAL A 423 -23.34 8.45 -2.23
N ASN A 424 -23.71 9.70 -1.95
CA ASN A 424 -24.13 10.69 -2.94
C ASN A 424 -23.58 12.10 -2.61
N PRO A 425 -22.25 12.31 -2.67
CA PRO A 425 -21.68 13.63 -2.47
C PRO A 425 -22.21 14.63 -3.51
N ALA A 426 -22.66 15.80 -3.05
CA ALA A 426 -23.18 16.87 -3.92
C ALA A 426 -22.09 17.44 -4.85
N VAL A 427 -20.84 17.49 -4.37
CA VAL A 427 -19.70 17.97 -5.15
C VAL A 427 -19.28 16.91 -6.18
N PRO A 428 -18.95 17.30 -7.42
CA PRO A 428 -18.41 16.38 -8.43
C PRO A 428 -17.06 15.78 -8.00
N PRO A 429 -16.79 14.50 -8.32
CA PRO A 429 -15.53 13.87 -7.97
C PRO A 429 -14.37 14.57 -8.69
N ALA A 430 -13.26 14.75 -7.95
CA ALA A 430 -11.99 15.14 -8.52
C ALA A 430 -11.24 13.90 -9.05
N TRP A 431 -10.52 14.08 -10.14
CA TRP A 431 -9.60 13.10 -10.68
C TRP A 431 -8.37 13.84 -11.22
N PHE A 432 -7.25 13.68 -10.52
CA PHE A 432 -6.08 14.55 -10.63
C PHE A 432 -6.50 16.03 -10.50
N ASP A 433 -6.03 16.91 -11.38
CA ASP A 433 -6.20 18.36 -11.28
C ASP A 433 -7.58 18.85 -11.77
N ARG A 434 -8.54 17.95 -12.05
CA ARG A 434 -9.83 18.29 -12.65
C ARG A 434 -11.01 17.66 -11.91
N ARG A 435 -12.15 18.36 -11.93
CA ARG A 435 -13.45 17.85 -11.45
C ARG A 435 -14.36 17.55 -12.64
N TYR A 436 -15.21 16.55 -12.49
CA TYR A 436 -16.08 16.07 -13.56
C TYR A 436 -17.53 15.94 -13.10
N ASP A 437 -18.39 16.87 -13.53
CA ASP A 437 -19.85 16.70 -13.47
C ASP A 437 -20.33 15.59 -14.43
N HIS A 438 -19.70 15.56 -15.60
CA HIS A 438 -19.89 14.57 -16.65
C HIS A 438 -18.51 14.15 -17.15
N ILE A 439 -18.30 12.87 -17.43
CA ILE A 439 -17.02 12.36 -17.90
C ILE A 439 -17.00 12.45 -19.43
N PRO A 440 -16.13 13.29 -20.03
CA PRO A 440 -15.97 13.34 -21.47
C PRO A 440 -15.47 12.02 -22.04
N GLU A 441 -15.80 11.73 -23.29
CA GLU A 441 -15.41 10.47 -23.95
C GLU A 441 -13.89 10.27 -24.01
N ASN A 442 -13.12 11.32 -24.31
CA ASN A 442 -11.66 11.28 -24.33
C ASN A 442 -11.01 11.02 -22.96
N VAL A 443 -11.77 11.21 -21.87
CA VAL A 443 -11.32 10.93 -20.50
C VAL A 443 -11.60 9.48 -20.10
N CYS A 444 -12.64 8.85 -20.66
CA CYS A 444 -13.04 7.48 -20.32
C CYS A 444 -11.89 6.49 -20.50
N GLY A 445 -11.19 6.57 -21.63
CA GLY A 445 -10.03 5.72 -21.89
C GLY A 445 -8.89 5.94 -20.90
N ARG A 446 -8.66 7.18 -20.45
CA ARG A 446 -7.56 7.50 -19.51
C ARG A 446 -7.84 6.96 -18.11
N ILE A 447 -9.10 6.94 -17.68
CA ILE A 447 -9.50 6.29 -16.42
C ILE A 447 -9.30 4.77 -16.51
N ILE A 448 -9.67 4.16 -17.63
CA ILE A 448 -9.47 2.71 -17.85
C ILE A 448 -7.98 2.35 -17.97
N TRP A 449 -7.17 3.24 -18.53
CA TRP A 449 -5.71 3.12 -18.52
C TRP A 449 -5.20 3.13 -17.08
N GLU A 450 -5.61 4.09 -16.25
CA GLU A 450 -5.20 4.14 -14.84
C GLU A 450 -5.59 2.87 -14.08
N LEU A 451 -6.80 2.33 -14.31
CA LEU A 451 -7.23 1.06 -13.73
C LEU A 451 -6.32 -0.10 -14.15
N SER A 452 -5.89 -0.11 -15.41
CA SER A 452 -4.96 -1.13 -15.93
C SER A 452 -3.58 -0.99 -15.29
N GLU A 453 -3.08 0.24 -15.20
CA GLU A 453 -1.79 0.59 -14.60
C GLU A 453 -1.74 0.20 -13.11
N LEU A 454 -2.74 0.60 -12.33
CA LEU A 454 -2.85 0.24 -10.91
C LEU A 454 -3.02 -1.27 -10.71
N GLY A 455 -3.82 -1.92 -11.57
CA GLY A 455 -4.01 -3.36 -11.54
C GLY A 455 -2.69 -4.11 -11.75
N PHE A 456 -1.93 -3.73 -12.77
CA PHE A 456 -0.62 -4.32 -13.06
C PHE A 456 0.39 -4.09 -11.93
N ARG A 457 0.46 -2.86 -11.38
CA ARG A 457 1.33 -2.53 -10.22
C ARG A 457 1.07 -3.46 -9.03
N GLN A 458 -0.19 -3.65 -8.67
CA GLN A 458 -0.58 -4.50 -7.54
C GLN A 458 -0.32 -5.98 -7.82
N GLU A 459 -0.61 -6.45 -9.02
CA GLU A 459 -0.37 -7.84 -9.42
C GLU A 459 1.12 -8.19 -9.50
N LEU A 460 1.96 -7.27 -9.96
CA LEU A 460 3.40 -7.44 -9.97
C LEU A 460 3.98 -7.55 -8.56
N LEU A 461 3.54 -6.66 -7.65
CA LEU A 461 3.93 -6.71 -6.23
C LEU A 461 3.47 -8.00 -5.55
N ALA A 462 2.23 -8.43 -5.80
CA ALA A 462 1.67 -9.67 -5.26
C ALA A 462 2.45 -10.91 -5.74
N MET A 463 2.81 -10.96 -7.02
CA MET A 463 3.64 -12.03 -7.57
C MET A 463 5.03 -12.07 -6.93
N ASP A 464 5.70 -10.93 -6.81
CA ASP A 464 7.03 -10.87 -6.20
C ASP A 464 7.02 -11.31 -4.73
N ARG A 465 6.00 -10.92 -3.96
CA ARG A 465 5.82 -11.33 -2.56
C ARG A 465 5.71 -12.85 -2.40
N ILE A 466 5.08 -13.55 -3.34
CA ILE A 466 4.92 -15.01 -3.29
C ILE A 466 6.17 -15.72 -3.79
N LEU A 467 6.80 -15.20 -4.84
CA LEU A 467 7.90 -15.88 -5.52
C LEU A 467 9.27 -15.60 -4.90
N VAL A 468 9.41 -14.50 -4.17
CA VAL A 468 10.65 -14.09 -3.52
C VAL A 468 10.41 -14.06 -2.00
N PRO A 469 10.98 -14.99 -1.22
CA PRO A 469 10.88 -14.96 0.22
C PRO A 469 11.47 -13.67 0.81
N MET A 470 10.80 -13.05 1.79
CA MET A 470 11.43 -11.97 2.57
C MET A 470 12.47 -12.54 3.52
N SER A 471 13.58 -11.84 3.71
CA SER A 471 14.37 -12.05 4.90
C SER A 471 13.59 -11.41 6.06
N ARG A 472 13.65 -11.97 7.28
CA ARG A 472 12.89 -11.41 8.42
C ARG A 472 13.51 -10.10 8.96
N GLN A 473 14.24 -9.36 8.12
CA GLN A 473 14.93 -8.12 8.46
C GLN A 473 13.98 -6.92 8.36
N ILE A 474 14.32 -5.86 9.09
CA ILE A 474 13.58 -4.61 9.08
C ILE A 474 13.92 -3.88 7.77
N GLY A 475 12.92 -3.43 7.05
CA GLY A 475 13.11 -2.66 5.81
C GLY A 475 13.00 -3.44 4.52
N ASP A 476 12.89 -4.78 4.58
CA ASP A 476 12.82 -5.64 3.39
C ASP A 476 11.63 -5.30 2.48
N GLU A 477 10.48 -4.95 3.08
CA GLU A 477 9.30 -4.63 2.30
C GLU A 477 9.42 -3.26 1.63
N GLU A 478 9.95 -2.25 2.34
CA GLU A 478 10.23 -0.94 1.75
C GLU A 478 11.26 -1.04 0.61
N MET A 479 12.30 -1.85 0.78
CA MET A 479 13.29 -2.09 -0.27
C MET A 479 12.69 -2.88 -1.44
N ARG A 480 11.79 -3.84 -1.19
CA ARG A 480 11.03 -4.50 -2.25
C ARG A 480 10.15 -3.51 -2.99
N GLU A 481 9.41 -2.67 -2.27
CA GLU A 481 8.53 -1.66 -2.86
C GLU A 481 9.31 -0.69 -3.73
N ASP A 482 10.45 -0.17 -3.25
CA ASP A 482 11.35 0.68 -4.05
C ASP A 482 11.85 -0.05 -5.30
N PHE A 483 12.30 -1.30 -5.13
CA PHE A 483 12.85 -2.09 -6.23
C PHE A 483 11.84 -2.36 -7.35
N ILE A 484 10.59 -2.70 -6.99
CA ILE A 484 9.51 -2.90 -7.95
C ILE A 484 9.00 -1.55 -8.48
N GLY A 485 8.99 -0.51 -7.64
CA GLY A 485 8.62 0.85 -8.00
C GLY A 485 9.40 1.38 -9.21
N ARG A 486 10.68 1.01 -9.35
CA ARG A 486 11.55 1.37 -10.50
C ARG A 486 11.03 0.90 -11.87
N VAL A 487 10.06 -0.03 -11.92
CA VAL A 487 9.36 -0.42 -13.14
C VAL A 487 8.44 0.71 -13.65
N PHE A 488 8.07 1.63 -12.78
CA PHE A 488 7.10 2.70 -13.05
C PHE A 488 7.78 4.08 -13.09
N PRO A 489 7.34 5.00 -13.97
CA PRO A 489 7.93 6.33 -14.10
C PRO A 489 7.94 7.18 -12.84
N ASP A 490 6.94 7.01 -11.99
CA ASP A 490 6.76 7.74 -10.73
C ASP A 490 7.35 7.00 -9.52
N GLY A 491 7.89 5.79 -9.69
CA GLY A 491 8.39 4.99 -8.57
C GLY A 491 7.31 4.47 -7.62
N ALA A 492 6.03 4.71 -7.90
CA ALA A 492 4.94 4.47 -6.95
C ALA A 492 4.17 3.17 -7.26
N LEU A 493 3.82 2.37 -6.24
CA LEU A 493 3.06 1.12 -6.44
C LEU A 493 1.56 1.25 -6.20
N TYR A 494 1.16 2.21 -5.35
CA TYR A 494 -0.20 2.29 -4.81
C TYR A 494 -1.04 3.43 -5.39
N CYS A 495 -0.43 4.30 -6.17
CA CYS A 495 -1.10 5.39 -6.85
C CYS A 495 -0.35 5.75 -8.13
N VAL A 496 -1.06 6.35 -9.07
CA VAL A 496 -0.47 7.08 -10.20
C VAL A 496 -0.40 8.53 -9.75
N GLU A 497 0.81 9.11 -9.73
CA GLU A 497 0.99 10.47 -9.22
C GLU A 497 0.49 11.52 -10.19
N ARG A 498 0.80 11.34 -11.48
CA ARG A 498 0.42 12.24 -12.57
C ARG A 498 0.10 11.45 -13.82
N LEU A 499 -0.83 11.97 -14.61
CA LEU A 499 -1.14 11.38 -15.90
C LEU A 499 0.04 11.56 -16.88
N PRO A 500 0.33 10.54 -17.70
CA PRO A 500 1.30 10.67 -18.79
C PRO A 500 0.92 11.78 -19.77
N ALA A 501 1.93 12.30 -20.48
CA ALA A 501 1.69 13.06 -21.70
C ALA A 501 1.11 12.14 -22.80
N ASP A 502 0.60 12.72 -23.89
CA ASP A 502 -0.06 11.97 -24.96
C ASP A 502 0.84 10.96 -25.69
N THR A 503 2.16 11.03 -25.51
CA THR A 503 3.11 10.01 -26.00
C THR A 503 3.18 8.75 -25.13
N GLY A 504 2.52 8.74 -23.98
CA GLY A 504 2.69 7.74 -22.92
C GLY A 504 3.99 7.95 -22.13
N CYS A 505 4.26 7.02 -21.21
CA CYS A 505 5.50 6.91 -20.44
C CYS A 505 5.65 5.48 -19.90
N GLY A 506 6.79 5.14 -19.31
CA GLY A 506 6.95 3.85 -18.65
C GLY A 506 6.94 2.67 -19.62
N LEU A 507 6.38 1.54 -19.19
CA LEU A 507 6.08 0.40 -20.05
C LEU A 507 4.96 0.70 -21.06
N SER A 508 4.20 1.78 -20.86
CA SER A 508 3.09 2.21 -21.72
C SER A 508 3.51 3.16 -22.85
N ASP A 509 4.79 3.51 -22.97
CA ASP A 509 5.29 4.41 -24.01
C ASP A 509 5.24 3.74 -25.40
N ASP A 510 4.90 4.51 -26.43
CA ASP A 510 4.85 4.03 -27.81
C ASP A 510 6.24 3.64 -28.35
N LEU A 511 7.29 4.36 -27.91
CA LEU A 511 8.65 4.17 -28.38
C LEU A 511 9.39 3.15 -27.50
N CYS A 512 9.80 2.03 -28.09
CA CYS A 512 10.52 0.96 -27.38
C CYS A 512 11.76 1.46 -26.64
N PHE A 513 12.49 2.42 -27.22
CA PHE A 513 13.68 3.00 -26.60
C PHE A 513 13.38 3.76 -25.31
N ARG A 514 12.21 4.39 -25.20
CA ARG A 514 11.77 5.07 -23.97
C ARG A 514 11.29 4.10 -22.90
N ARG A 515 10.90 2.88 -23.28
CA ARG A 515 10.57 1.80 -22.35
C ARG A 515 11.80 1.15 -21.69
N VAL A 516 13.00 1.31 -22.26
CA VAL A 516 14.23 0.58 -21.84
C VAL A 516 14.52 0.65 -20.34
N PRO A 517 14.51 1.82 -19.66
CA PRO A 517 14.82 1.87 -18.23
C PRO A 517 13.85 1.01 -17.39
N TYR A 518 12.57 1.04 -17.76
CA TYR A 518 11.49 0.32 -17.11
C TYR A 518 11.49 -1.17 -17.44
N LEU A 519 11.85 -1.52 -18.69
CA LEU A 519 12.05 -2.90 -19.13
C LEU A 519 13.24 -3.53 -18.41
N GLU A 520 14.33 -2.80 -18.20
CA GLU A 520 15.48 -3.30 -17.43
C GLU A 520 15.13 -3.45 -15.94
N ALA A 521 14.38 -2.52 -15.35
CA ALA A 521 13.87 -2.67 -14.00
C ALA A 521 12.96 -3.91 -13.89
N PHE A 522 12.06 -4.09 -14.85
CA PHE A 522 11.17 -5.25 -14.91
C PHE A 522 11.96 -6.56 -15.06
N ARG A 523 12.99 -6.59 -15.91
CA ARG A 523 13.91 -7.71 -16.06
C ARG A 523 14.53 -8.09 -14.71
N LYS A 524 15.03 -7.10 -13.96
CA LYS A 524 15.65 -7.31 -12.64
C LYS A 524 14.67 -7.89 -11.62
N VAL A 525 13.40 -7.49 -11.64
CA VAL A 525 12.34 -8.13 -10.84
C VAL A 525 12.20 -9.60 -11.21
N LEU A 526 12.00 -9.90 -12.50
CA LEU A 526 11.80 -11.27 -12.98
C LEU A 526 13.01 -12.18 -12.75
N CYS A 527 14.24 -11.64 -12.73
CA CYS A 527 15.47 -12.40 -12.46
C CYS A 527 15.49 -13.03 -11.06
N ARG A 528 14.76 -12.47 -10.10
CA ARG A 528 14.67 -13.00 -8.73
C ARG A 528 13.69 -14.16 -8.62
N TRP A 529 12.82 -14.35 -9.62
CA TRP A 529 11.75 -15.33 -9.58
C TRP A 529 12.28 -16.73 -9.92
N PRO A 530 11.73 -17.78 -9.28
CA PRO A 530 12.12 -19.15 -9.58
C PRO A 530 11.81 -19.50 -11.03
N ARG A 531 12.68 -20.32 -11.64
CA ARG A 531 12.57 -20.76 -13.05
C ARG A 531 12.60 -19.62 -14.07
N CYS A 532 13.19 -18.47 -13.73
CA CYS A 532 13.46 -17.41 -14.70
C CYS A 532 14.26 -17.98 -15.90
N PRO A 533 13.81 -17.77 -17.15
CA PRO A 533 14.52 -18.24 -18.34
C PRO A 533 15.93 -17.66 -18.48
N PRO A 534 16.92 -18.44 -18.97
CA PRO A 534 18.29 -17.97 -19.17
C PRO A 534 18.39 -16.71 -20.05
N CYS A 535 17.50 -16.54 -21.02
CA CYS A 535 17.46 -15.34 -21.87
C CYS A 535 17.15 -14.05 -21.09
N ILE A 536 16.48 -14.16 -19.93
CA ILE A 536 16.15 -13.04 -19.04
C ILE A 536 17.25 -12.83 -18.00
N HIS A 537 17.66 -13.88 -17.28
CA HIS A 537 18.58 -13.74 -16.14
C HIS A 537 20.07 -13.83 -16.48
N LYS A 538 20.45 -14.51 -17.57
CA LYS A 538 21.83 -14.52 -18.11
C LYS A 538 22.01 -13.61 -19.32
N GLY A 539 20.92 -13.10 -19.89
CA GLY A 539 20.96 -12.19 -21.03
C GLY A 539 21.59 -10.84 -20.66
N PRO A 540 22.14 -10.11 -21.65
CA PRO A 540 22.66 -8.77 -21.42
C PRO A 540 21.55 -7.81 -20.98
N SER A 541 21.91 -6.84 -20.14
CA SER A 541 21.04 -5.75 -19.70
C SER A 541 20.44 -5.02 -20.90
N ILE A 542 19.18 -4.58 -20.77
CA ILE A 542 18.50 -3.87 -21.84
C ILE A 542 19.05 -2.45 -21.90
N ALA A 543 19.54 -2.04 -23.07
CA ALA A 543 20.17 -0.73 -23.26
C ALA A 543 19.58 -0.01 -24.48
N THR A 544 19.58 1.33 -24.45
CA THR A 544 19.07 2.18 -25.54
C THR A 544 19.92 2.09 -26.81
N SER A 545 21.14 1.59 -26.71
CA SER A 545 22.04 1.32 -27.85
C SER A 545 21.68 0.06 -28.63
N MET A 546 20.77 -0.79 -28.12
CA MET A 546 20.28 -1.97 -28.82
C MET A 546 19.33 -1.59 -29.96
N SER A 547 19.23 -2.43 -31.00
CA SER A 547 18.25 -2.23 -32.07
C SER A 547 16.82 -2.39 -31.54
N ARG A 548 15.85 -1.80 -32.26
CA ARG A 548 14.41 -1.90 -31.93
C ARG A 548 13.98 -3.36 -31.79
N GLU A 549 14.39 -4.20 -32.72
CA GLU A 549 14.01 -5.61 -32.82
C GLU A 549 14.50 -6.40 -31.60
N VAL A 550 15.72 -6.10 -31.14
CA VAL A 550 16.31 -6.72 -29.94
C VAL A 550 15.57 -6.29 -28.67
N ILE A 551 15.20 -5.01 -28.56
CA ILE A 551 14.44 -4.49 -27.41
C ILE A 551 13.05 -5.14 -27.37
N GLU A 552 12.34 -5.16 -28.50
CA GLU A 552 11.00 -5.74 -28.60
C GLU A 552 11.01 -7.25 -28.36
N GLU A 553 12.05 -7.97 -28.81
CA GLU A 553 12.20 -9.41 -28.53
C GLU A 553 12.46 -9.68 -27.04
N LYS A 554 13.30 -8.88 -26.39
CA LYS A 554 13.50 -8.99 -24.93
C LYS A 554 12.21 -8.70 -24.17
N GLU A 555 11.46 -7.68 -24.58
CA GLU A 555 10.14 -7.38 -24.00
C GLU A 555 9.17 -8.55 -24.16
N ARG A 556 9.10 -9.16 -25.35
CA ARG A 556 8.27 -10.35 -25.62
C ARG A 556 8.62 -11.53 -24.73
N GLN A 557 9.91 -11.82 -24.55
CA GLN A 557 10.37 -12.90 -23.68
C GLN A 557 9.96 -12.67 -22.21
N MET A 558 10.13 -11.44 -21.71
CA MET A 558 9.72 -11.06 -20.36
C MET A 558 8.19 -11.12 -20.17
N ALA A 559 7.42 -10.59 -21.12
CA ALA A 559 5.97 -10.61 -21.09
C ALA A 559 5.43 -12.06 -21.08
N ARG A 560 5.95 -12.93 -21.95
CA ARG A 560 5.58 -14.37 -21.97
C ARG A 560 5.86 -15.05 -20.63
N PHE A 561 7.05 -14.86 -20.07
CA PHE A 561 7.39 -15.43 -18.77
C PHE A 561 6.47 -14.92 -17.67
N TYR A 562 6.25 -13.61 -17.59
CA TYR A 562 5.38 -13.01 -16.57
C TYR A 562 3.95 -13.53 -16.66
N VAL A 563 3.34 -13.48 -17.85
CA VAL A 563 1.93 -13.88 -18.03
C VAL A 563 1.73 -15.37 -17.74
N GLN A 564 2.64 -16.23 -18.20
CA GLN A 564 2.58 -17.66 -17.92
C GLN A 564 2.71 -17.93 -16.41
N ARG A 565 3.71 -17.34 -15.76
CA ARG A 565 3.90 -17.49 -14.30
C ARG A 565 2.71 -16.95 -13.52
N PHE A 566 2.14 -15.82 -13.94
CA PHE A 566 0.95 -15.27 -13.29
C PHE A 566 -0.23 -16.23 -13.40
N TYR A 567 -0.48 -16.82 -14.57
CA TYR A 567 -1.55 -17.81 -14.73
C TYR A 567 -1.34 -19.04 -13.84
N GLU A 568 -0.10 -19.54 -13.74
CA GLU A 568 0.24 -20.68 -12.89
C GLU A 568 0.00 -20.42 -11.39
N GLU A 569 0.25 -19.20 -10.91
CA GLU A 569 0.05 -18.83 -9.50
C GLU A 569 -1.38 -18.36 -9.19
N ALA A 570 -1.96 -17.53 -10.06
CA ALA A 570 -3.22 -16.82 -9.84
C ALA A 570 -4.45 -17.50 -10.48
N GLY A 571 -4.25 -18.41 -11.44
CA GLY A 571 -5.34 -19.13 -12.12
C GLY A 571 -6.27 -18.25 -12.97
N ARG A 572 -5.81 -17.05 -13.38
CA ARG A 572 -6.51 -16.14 -14.30
C ARG A 572 -5.51 -15.33 -15.13
N ALA A 573 -5.99 -14.66 -16.16
CA ALA A 573 -5.20 -13.67 -16.90
C ALA A 573 -4.79 -12.49 -15.99
N PRO A 574 -3.55 -11.98 -16.10
CA PRO A 574 -3.13 -10.74 -15.46
C PRO A 574 -3.73 -9.51 -16.16
N ILE A 575 -3.80 -8.41 -15.42
CA ILE A 575 -3.95 -7.08 -15.98
C ILE A 575 -2.57 -6.66 -16.51
N VAL A 576 -2.47 -6.40 -17.80
CA VAL A 576 -1.20 -6.05 -18.46
C VAL A 576 -1.08 -4.54 -18.72
N PRO A 577 0.15 -4.02 -18.88
CA PRO A 577 0.35 -2.64 -19.33
C PRO A 577 -0.38 -2.37 -20.64
N ARG A 578 -0.92 -1.15 -20.78
CA ARG A 578 -1.59 -0.69 -22.00
C ARG A 578 -1.05 0.66 -22.43
N ARG A 579 -1.10 0.97 -23.72
CA ARG A 579 -0.68 2.29 -24.23
C ARG A 579 -1.57 3.39 -23.67
N PHE A 580 -0.99 4.55 -23.42
CA PHE A 580 -1.78 5.70 -22.98
C PHE A 580 -2.70 6.22 -24.11
N PRO A 581 -3.99 6.51 -23.84
CA PRO A 581 -4.90 7.02 -24.86
C PRO A 581 -4.51 8.42 -25.34
N LYS A 582 -4.32 8.56 -26.65
CA LYS A 582 -4.06 9.84 -27.32
C LYS A 582 -5.35 10.67 -27.38
N VAL A 583 -5.23 11.99 -27.24
CA VAL A 583 -6.33 12.88 -27.66
C VAL A 583 -6.40 12.79 -29.18
N GLY A 584 -7.53 12.32 -29.69
CA GLY A 584 -7.81 12.31 -31.14
C GLY A 584 -8.01 13.71 -31.68
#